data_AF-A0A6C1PE62-F1
#
_entry.id   AF-A0A6C1PE62-F1
#
_cell.length_a   1.000
_cell.length_b   1.000
_cell.length_c   1.000
_cell.angle_alpha   90.00
_cell.angle_beta   90.00
_cell.angle_gamma   90.00
#
_symmetry.space_group_name_H-M   'P 1'
#
loop_
_entity.id
_entity.type
_entity.pdbx_description
1 polymer ?
#
loop_
_entity_poly.entity_id
_entity_poly.type
_entity_poly.pdbx_seq_one_letter_code
_entity_poly.pdbx_strand_id
1 'polypeptide(L)'
;MQQPNLILRSGDLSIEIARPGSRDEHHATRFSPVAYILQARYRDHTYFFDRGSPMEFDIGERTTPPGYALSPPGGCFTKIGVGRLERPTADPYKLGSTYPIRVRPETTVEAESSRAAFHQLLETDEQAPGYELAVHLAVDGNTLTIDYALRNLGETTFVTEQYLHNFSRLDDAALSADYRVSLDYDCEICDSLGAQLDPPQTALIRPDGSRAFTFDVSVAQERAKLFFRPTGTPARQRWSVENRATGTGMTIEADRPPQVSALWATRDQVSPEMNVTLTIEPGATARWSRRYEFR
;
A
#
# COMPACT_ATOMS: atom_id res chain seq x y z
N MET A 1 -23.91 13.78 10.75
CA MET A 1 -22.82 14.57 10.15
C MET A 1 -21.56 13.73 10.20
N GLN A 2 -20.90 13.53 9.06
CA GLN A 2 -19.64 12.80 8.98
C GLN A 2 -18.55 13.61 9.69
N GLN A 3 -17.76 12.99 10.56
CA GLN A 3 -16.66 13.70 11.22
C GLN A 3 -15.62 14.13 10.18
N PRO A 4 -15.02 15.33 10.31
CA PRO A 4 -13.99 15.78 9.39
C PRO A 4 -12.75 14.89 9.45
N ASN A 5 -12.01 14.80 8.34
CA ASN A 5 -10.74 14.08 8.26
C ASN A 5 -9.71 14.59 9.28
N LEU A 6 -8.72 13.75 9.60
CA LEU A 6 -7.54 14.14 10.37
C LEU A 6 -6.59 14.91 9.46
N ILE A 7 -5.90 15.92 9.99
CA ILE A 7 -4.88 16.66 9.26
C ILE A 7 -3.65 16.83 10.15
N LEU A 8 -2.58 16.14 9.78
CA LEU A 8 -1.26 16.34 10.38
C LEU A 8 -0.54 17.49 9.66
N ARG A 9 0.23 18.29 10.39
CA ARG A 9 0.96 19.46 9.90
C ARG A 9 2.36 19.57 10.48
N SER A 10 3.28 19.99 9.64
CA SER A 10 4.63 20.42 10.02
C SER A 10 5.14 21.43 9.00
N GLY A 11 5.32 22.69 9.41
CA GLY A 11 5.64 23.78 8.48
C GLY A 11 4.64 23.84 7.31
N ASP A 12 5.15 23.75 6.08
CA ASP A 12 4.35 23.78 4.85
C ASP A 12 3.77 22.40 4.46
N LEU A 13 4.09 21.33 5.20
CA LEU A 13 3.54 19.99 4.96
C LEU A 13 2.20 19.83 5.67
N SER A 14 1.21 19.29 4.96
CA SER A 14 -0.01 18.74 5.55
C SER A 14 -0.36 17.37 4.96
N ILE A 15 -0.77 16.44 5.83
CA ILE A 15 -1.22 15.10 5.47
C ILE A 15 -2.66 14.94 5.91
N GLU A 16 -3.54 14.74 4.94
CA GLU A 16 -4.97 14.49 5.16
C GLU A 16 -5.22 12.98 5.25
N ILE A 17 -5.84 12.55 6.34
CA ILE A 17 -6.04 11.12 6.67
C ILE A 17 -7.51 10.90 6.98
N ALA A 18 -8.10 9.86 6.40
CA ALA A 18 -9.48 9.49 6.68
C ALA A 18 -9.64 9.06 8.15
N ARG A 19 -10.78 9.41 8.78
CA ARG A 19 -11.12 8.87 10.10
C ARG A 19 -11.64 7.44 9.99
N PRO A 20 -11.45 6.60 11.01
CA PRO A 20 -12.11 5.29 11.08
C PRO A 20 -13.63 5.43 10.85
N GLY A 21 -14.19 4.57 10.00
CA GLY A 21 -15.63 4.57 9.67
C GLY A 21 -16.10 5.67 8.70
N SER A 22 -15.20 6.49 8.15
CA SER A 22 -15.59 7.58 7.24
C SER A 22 -15.70 7.20 5.76
N ARG A 23 -15.37 5.97 5.33
CA ARG A 23 -15.43 5.55 3.91
C ARG A 23 -16.51 4.50 3.66
N ASP A 24 -16.98 4.43 2.42
CA ASP A 24 -18.04 3.50 1.99
C ASP A 24 -17.62 2.03 2.04
N GLU A 25 -18.62 1.14 1.93
CA GLU A 25 -18.41 -0.31 2.07
C GLU A 25 -17.60 -0.93 0.92
N HIS A 26 -17.61 -0.35 -0.28
CA HIS A 26 -16.88 -0.90 -1.43
C HIS A 26 -15.38 -0.70 -1.29
N HIS A 27 -14.95 0.44 -0.74
CA HIS A 27 -13.57 0.64 -0.34
C HIS A 27 -13.21 -0.21 0.89
N ALA A 28 -14.18 -0.43 1.78
CA ALA A 28 -13.96 -1.13 3.04
C ALA A 28 -13.60 -2.61 2.89
N THR A 29 -13.93 -3.31 1.80
CA THR A 29 -13.57 -4.74 1.66
C THR A 29 -12.16 -4.99 1.13
N ARG A 30 -11.54 -3.96 0.54
CA ARG A 30 -10.25 -4.07 -0.15
C ARG A 30 -9.13 -3.35 0.60
N PHE A 31 -9.35 -2.07 0.91
CA PHE A 31 -8.34 -1.21 1.51
C PHE A 31 -8.56 -1.09 3.01
N SER A 32 -7.47 -1.14 3.76
CA SER A 32 -7.50 -0.86 5.19
C SER A 32 -7.92 0.61 5.42
N PRO A 33 -8.93 0.89 6.27
CA PRO A 33 -9.25 2.25 6.68
C PRO A 33 -8.25 2.80 7.72
N VAL A 34 -7.34 1.98 8.23
CA VAL A 34 -6.31 2.39 9.20
C VAL A 34 -5.26 3.24 8.50
N ALA A 35 -4.96 4.42 9.06
CA ALA A 35 -3.94 5.32 8.53
C ALA A 35 -4.12 5.64 7.03
N TYR A 36 -5.37 5.68 6.56
CA TYR A 36 -5.71 5.87 5.15
C TYR A 36 -5.40 7.32 4.74
N ILE A 37 -4.26 7.54 4.07
CA ILE A 37 -3.87 8.87 3.56
C ILE A 37 -4.71 9.19 2.33
N LEU A 38 -5.38 10.34 2.35
CA LEU A 38 -6.19 10.85 1.24
C LEU A 38 -5.38 11.79 0.35
N GLN A 39 -4.58 12.67 0.96
CA GLN A 39 -3.77 13.64 0.23
C GLN A 39 -2.56 14.06 1.06
N ALA A 40 -1.46 14.35 0.38
CA ALA A 40 -0.33 15.10 0.95
C ALA A 40 -0.24 16.44 0.22
N ARG A 41 0.08 17.51 0.94
CA ARG A 41 0.33 18.83 0.38
C ARG A 41 1.59 19.40 1.00
N TYR A 42 2.52 19.86 0.18
CA TYR A 42 3.75 20.49 0.64
C TYR A 42 3.97 21.76 -0.18
N ARG A 43 3.98 22.91 0.51
CA ARG A 43 3.90 24.23 -0.14
C ARG A 43 2.67 24.29 -1.04
N ASP A 44 2.85 24.62 -2.32
CA ASP A 44 1.77 24.73 -3.31
C ASP A 44 1.52 23.41 -4.08
N HIS A 45 2.18 22.31 -3.69
CA HIS A 45 2.13 21.04 -4.42
C HIS A 45 1.20 19.99 -3.78
N THR A 46 0.64 19.11 -4.62
CA THR A 46 -0.18 17.95 -4.21
C THR A 46 0.39 16.65 -4.76
N TYR A 47 0.15 15.51 -4.12
CA TYR A 47 0.89 14.27 -4.43
C TYR A 47 0.03 13.05 -4.78
N PHE A 48 -1.21 12.97 -4.28
CA PHE A 48 -2.09 11.82 -4.46
C PHE A 48 -3.38 12.19 -5.20
N PHE A 49 -4.03 11.20 -5.80
CA PHE A 49 -5.26 11.32 -6.57
C PHE A 49 -6.31 10.32 -6.11
N ASP A 50 -7.59 10.70 -6.24
CA ASP A 50 -8.77 9.85 -5.99
C ASP A 50 -8.73 9.13 -4.63
N ARG A 51 -8.18 7.91 -4.64
CA ARG A 51 -8.07 7.01 -3.50
C ARG A 51 -6.88 7.28 -2.61
N GLY A 52 -6.00 8.23 -2.88
CA GLY A 52 -4.90 8.56 -1.96
C GLY A 52 -3.81 7.48 -1.91
N SER A 53 -3.41 7.06 -0.71
CA SER A 53 -2.44 5.98 -0.49
C SER A 53 -2.95 4.98 0.57
N PRO A 54 -3.90 4.11 0.20
CA PRO A 54 -4.39 3.06 1.10
C PRO A 54 -3.35 1.96 1.30
N MET A 55 -3.40 1.37 2.49
CA MET A 55 -2.76 0.10 2.77
C MET A 55 -3.62 -1.08 2.34
N GLU A 56 -2.94 -2.09 1.82
CA GLU A 56 -3.53 -3.36 1.43
C GLU A 56 -2.61 -4.51 1.89
N PHE A 57 -3.22 -5.64 2.24
CA PHE A 57 -2.52 -6.89 2.56
C PHE A 57 -2.90 -7.97 1.56
N ASP A 58 -2.01 -8.89 1.21
CA ASP A 58 -2.26 -10.12 0.42
C ASP A 58 -2.99 -9.90 -0.92
N ILE A 59 -2.25 -9.92 -2.02
CA ILE A 59 -2.82 -9.80 -3.39
C ILE A 59 -3.37 -11.12 -3.95
N GLY A 60 -3.11 -12.25 -3.27
CA GLY A 60 -3.57 -13.58 -3.68
C GLY A 60 -2.63 -14.33 -4.60
N GLU A 61 -1.57 -13.68 -5.11
CA GLU A 61 -0.63 -14.30 -6.05
C GLU A 61 0.58 -14.92 -5.32
N ARG A 62 1.11 -14.24 -4.29
CA ARG A 62 2.24 -14.73 -3.49
C ARG A 62 1.83 -15.16 -2.09
N THR A 63 0.87 -14.46 -1.51
CA THR A 63 0.32 -14.72 -0.19
C THR A 63 -1.19 -14.64 -0.25
N THR A 64 -1.86 -15.29 0.69
CA THR A 64 -3.31 -15.25 0.83
C THR A 64 -3.66 -14.82 2.25
N PRO A 65 -4.80 -14.13 2.45
CA PRO A 65 -5.21 -13.70 3.77
C PRO A 65 -5.21 -14.83 4.82
N PRO A 66 -4.77 -14.57 6.08
CA PRO A 66 -4.77 -15.55 7.13
C PRO A 66 -6.11 -16.30 7.28
N GLY A 67 -6.04 -17.63 7.29
CA GLY A 67 -7.21 -18.51 7.39
C GLY A 67 -7.93 -18.80 6.06
N TYR A 68 -7.66 -18.08 4.96
CA TYR A 68 -8.40 -18.28 3.70
C TYR A 68 -8.29 -19.71 3.18
N ALA A 69 -7.06 -20.24 3.11
CA ALA A 69 -6.80 -21.58 2.58
C ALA A 69 -7.47 -22.70 3.41
N LEU A 70 -7.60 -22.49 4.73
CA LEU A 70 -8.15 -23.47 5.67
C LEU A 70 -9.68 -23.35 5.83
N SER A 71 -10.25 -22.18 5.54
CA SER A 71 -11.70 -21.96 5.64
C SER A 71 -12.45 -22.75 4.57
N PRO A 72 -13.50 -23.52 4.90
CA PRO A 72 -14.42 -24.04 3.90
C PRO A 72 -15.28 -22.92 3.28
N PRO A 73 -15.98 -23.18 2.16
CA PRO A 73 -17.04 -22.30 1.68
C PRO A 73 -18.10 -22.04 2.77
N GLY A 74 -18.51 -20.79 2.93
CA GLY A 74 -19.38 -20.32 4.02
C GLY A 74 -18.65 -20.07 5.35
N GLY A 75 -17.38 -20.48 5.47
CA GLY A 75 -16.52 -20.13 6.61
C GLY A 75 -15.91 -18.74 6.48
N CYS A 76 -15.11 -18.34 7.47
CA CYS A 76 -14.47 -17.03 7.50
C CYS A 76 -12.94 -17.09 7.40
N PHE A 77 -12.36 -15.97 7.00
CA PHE A 77 -10.92 -15.70 7.04
C PHE A 77 -10.67 -14.25 7.46
N THR A 78 -9.42 -13.96 7.76
CA THR A 78 -9.01 -12.63 8.23
C THR A 78 -8.31 -11.87 7.13
N LYS A 79 -8.87 -10.72 6.75
CA LYS A 79 -8.19 -9.73 5.89
C LYS A 79 -7.69 -8.62 6.81
N ILE A 80 -6.38 -8.62 7.09
CA ILE A 80 -5.74 -7.64 7.97
C ILE A 80 -6.03 -6.22 7.46
N GLY A 81 -6.36 -5.30 8.37
CA GLY A 81 -6.81 -3.95 8.03
C GLY A 81 -8.33 -3.85 7.83
N VAL A 82 -8.98 -4.91 7.35
CA VAL A 82 -10.40 -4.88 6.93
C VAL A 82 -11.32 -5.54 7.94
N GLY A 83 -11.01 -6.79 8.35
CA GLY A 83 -11.83 -7.54 9.30
C GLY A 83 -11.89 -9.04 9.01
N ARG A 84 -12.94 -9.68 9.53
CA ARG A 84 -13.29 -11.07 9.26
C ARG A 84 -14.26 -11.14 8.09
N LEU A 85 -13.87 -11.81 7.03
CA LEU A 85 -14.62 -11.88 5.77
C LEU A 85 -15.04 -13.32 5.52
N GLU A 86 -16.18 -13.51 4.87
CA GLU A 86 -16.64 -14.84 4.47
C GLU A 86 -15.96 -15.30 3.18
N ARG A 87 -15.60 -16.58 3.12
CA ARG A 87 -15.21 -17.29 1.89
C ARG A 87 -16.46 -17.88 1.22
N PRO A 88 -17.00 -17.28 0.15
CA PRO A 88 -18.28 -17.74 -0.43
C PRO A 88 -18.16 -19.03 -1.24
N THR A 89 -17.01 -19.27 -1.86
CA THR A 89 -16.76 -20.41 -2.75
C THR A 89 -15.43 -21.09 -2.46
N ALA A 90 -15.21 -22.27 -3.04
CA ALA A 90 -13.94 -22.98 -2.94
C ALA A 90 -12.82 -22.37 -3.81
N ASP A 91 -13.10 -21.30 -4.57
CA ASP A 91 -12.14 -20.71 -5.50
C ASP A 91 -10.90 -20.13 -4.77
N PRO A 92 -9.77 -20.01 -5.47
CA PRO A 92 -8.61 -19.26 -4.97
C PRO A 92 -8.99 -17.82 -4.59
N TYR A 93 -8.25 -17.25 -3.61
CA TYR A 93 -8.44 -15.86 -3.21
C TYR A 93 -8.18 -14.93 -4.40
N LYS A 94 -9.03 -13.92 -4.57
CA LYS A 94 -8.92 -12.93 -5.65
C LYS A 94 -9.06 -11.54 -5.05
N LEU A 95 -8.02 -10.71 -5.16
CA LEU A 95 -7.98 -9.35 -4.62
C LEU A 95 -9.18 -8.47 -5.05
N GLY A 96 -9.63 -8.63 -6.30
CA GLY A 96 -10.72 -7.84 -6.87
C GLY A 96 -12.14 -8.33 -6.51
N SER A 97 -12.27 -9.47 -5.82
CA SER A 97 -13.57 -10.00 -5.42
C SER A 97 -14.10 -9.26 -4.19
N THR A 98 -15.41 -9.02 -4.16
CA THR A 98 -16.09 -8.52 -2.96
C THR A 98 -16.43 -9.70 -2.06
N TYR A 99 -15.80 -9.77 -0.90
CA TYR A 99 -16.10 -10.75 0.13
C TYR A 99 -16.95 -10.10 1.23
N PRO A 100 -18.07 -10.71 1.67
CA PRO A 100 -18.91 -10.15 2.72
C PRO A 100 -18.12 -9.98 4.03
N ILE A 101 -18.19 -8.80 4.64
CA ILE A 101 -17.62 -8.54 5.96
C ILE A 101 -18.58 -9.12 7.01
N ARG A 102 -18.11 -10.06 7.81
CA ARG A 102 -18.87 -10.67 8.91
C ARG A 102 -18.60 -9.95 10.24
N VAL A 103 -17.35 -9.55 10.47
CA VAL A 103 -16.96 -8.78 11.66
C VAL A 103 -16.00 -7.68 11.25
N ARG A 104 -16.29 -6.45 11.69
CA ARG A 104 -15.36 -5.32 11.57
C ARG A 104 -14.49 -5.26 12.82
N PRO A 105 -13.20 -4.94 12.69
CA PRO A 105 -12.32 -4.77 13.83
C PRO A 105 -12.68 -3.50 14.59
N GLU A 106 -12.44 -3.50 15.90
CA GLU A 106 -12.45 -2.26 16.68
C GLU A 106 -11.28 -1.40 16.21
N THR A 107 -11.53 -0.12 15.92
CA THR A 107 -10.48 0.80 15.45
C THR A 107 -10.58 2.11 16.20
N THR A 108 -9.49 2.49 16.87
CA THR A 108 -9.36 3.76 17.59
C THR A 108 -8.27 4.61 16.97
N VAL A 109 -8.35 5.92 17.19
CA VAL A 109 -7.31 6.86 16.77
C VAL A 109 -7.14 7.98 17.78
N GLU A 110 -5.89 8.21 18.15
CA GLU A 110 -5.44 9.39 18.89
C GLU A 110 -4.67 10.28 17.92
N ALA A 111 -4.96 11.57 17.89
CA ALA A 111 -4.35 12.49 16.94
C ALA A 111 -4.03 13.83 17.59
N GLU A 112 -2.87 14.35 17.22
CA GLU A 112 -2.37 15.68 17.54
C GLU A 112 -2.07 16.44 16.25
N SER A 113 -1.50 17.64 16.35
CA SER A 113 -1.21 18.46 15.18
C SER A 113 -0.20 17.84 14.23
N SER A 114 0.80 17.08 14.72
CA SER A 114 1.90 16.54 13.90
C SER A 114 2.04 15.02 13.97
N ARG A 115 1.16 14.33 14.70
CA ARG A 115 1.18 12.86 14.80
C ARG A 115 -0.22 12.27 14.95
N ALA A 116 -0.39 11.02 14.52
CA ALA A 116 -1.56 10.21 14.81
C ALA A 116 -1.14 8.78 15.13
N ALA A 117 -1.84 8.15 16.06
CA ALA A 117 -1.68 6.75 16.44
C ALA A 117 -3.01 6.03 16.22
N PHE A 118 -3.03 5.10 15.29
CA PHE A 118 -4.16 4.20 15.05
C PHE A 118 -3.90 2.87 15.72
N HIS A 119 -4.94 2.31 16.31
CA HIS A 119 -4.94 0.95 16.84
C HIS A 119 -6.18 0.22 16.32
N GLN A 120 -5.97 -0.98 15.81
CA GLN A 120 -7.03 -1.82 15.29
C GLN A 120 -6.90 -3.24 15.86
N LEU A 121 -8.00 -3.74 16.43
CA LEU A 121 -8.08 -5.05 17.06
C LEU A 121 -9.18 -5.89 16.40
N LEU A 122 -8.81 -7.09 15.95
CA LEU A 122 -9.73 -8.15 15.60
C LEU A 122 -9.42 -9.36 16.48
N GLU A 123 -10.37 -9.75 17.32
CA GLU A 123 -10.20 -10.93 18.19
C GLU A 123 -10.18 -12.23 17.39
N THR A 124 -9.44 -13.22 17.89
CA THR A 124 -9.50 -14.59 17.37
C THR A 124 -10.84 -15.23 17.73
N ASP A 125 -11.42 -16.00 16.81
CA ASP A 125 -12.54 -16.89 17.11
C ASP A 125 -12.35 -18.27 16.45
N GLU A 126 -13.36 -19.13 16.59
CA GLU A 126 -13.35 -20.49 16.05
C GLU A 126 -13.27 -20.54 14.50
N GLN A 127 -13.62 -19.46 13.80
CA GLN A 127 -13.64 -19.44 12.33
C GLN A 127 -12.39 -18.82 11.72
N ALA A 128 -11.80 -17.81 12.35
CA ALA A 128 -10.65 -17.10 11.77
C ALA A 128 -9.70 -16.50 12.84
N PRO A 129 -8.39 -16.45 12.54
CA PRO A 129 -7.40 -15.89 13.47
C PRO A 129 -7.53 -14.37 13.60
N GLY A 130 -7.31 -13.84 14.80
CA GLY A 130 -7.31 -12.41 15.08
C GLY A 130 -5.96 -11.73 14.83
N TYR A 131 -5.96 -10.40 14.91
CA TYR A 131 -4.73 -9.59 14.87
C TYR A 131 -4.88 -8.30 15.68
N GLU A 132 -3.75 -7.75 16.06
CA GLU A 132 -3.63 -6.39 16.57
C GLU A 132 -2.69 -5.60 15.64
N LEU A 133 -3.17 -4.49 15.11
CA LEU A 133 -2.45 -3.61 14.18
C LEU A 133 -2.34 -2.21 14.78
N ALA A 134 -1.11 -1.78 15.05
CA ALA A 134 -0.80 -0.41 15.44
C ALA A 134 -0.08 0.32 14.29
N VAL A 135 -0.51 1.55 13.99
CA VAL A 135 0.10 2.40 12.96
C VAL A 135 0.29 3.80 13.52
N HIS A 136 1.54 4.26 13.55
CA HIS A 136 1.90 5.60 13.99
C HIS A 136 2.34 6.43 12.79
N LEU A 137 1.76 7.62 12.63
CA LEU A 137 2.16 8.60 11.63
C LEU A 137 2.76 9.81 12.34
N ALA A 138 3.86 10.33 11.81
CA ALA A 138 4.46 11.56 12.27
C ALA A 138 4.93 12.40 11.09
N VAL A 139 4.74 13.72 11.17
CA VAL A 139 5.26 14.67 10.19
C VAL A 139 6.32 15.56 10.82
N ASP A 140 7.40 15.79 10.07
CA ASP A 140 8.51 16.67 10.46
C ASP A 140 9.15 17.27 9.21
N GLY A 141 9.31 18.59 9.16
CA GLY A 141 9.68 19.33 7.94
C GLY A 141 8.82 18.93 6.74
N ASN A 142 9.46 18.38 5.70
CA ASN A 142 8.85 17.88 4.47
C ASN A 142 8.68 16.34 4.47
N THR A 143 8.72 15.71 5.64
CA THR A 143 8.72 14.26 5.80
C THR A 143 7.44 13.76 6.47
N LEU A 144 6.94 12.62 6.00
CA LEU A 144 5.98 11.78 6.72
C LEU A 144 6.63 10.43 7.02
N THR A 145 6.66 10.03 8.29
CA THR A 145 7.05 8.67 8.71
C THR A 145 5.81 7.90 9.13
N ILE A 146 5.77 6.62 8.75
CA ILE A 146 4.71 5.68 9.11
C ILE A 146 5.36 4.43 9.70
N ASP A 147 5.12 4.18 10.98
CA ASP A 147 5.60 2.99 11.70
C ASP A 147 4.45 2.02 11.91
N TYR A 148 4.70 0.75 11.60
CA TYR A 148 3.71 -0.31 11.69
C TYR A 148 4.14 -1.36 12.73
N ALA A 149 3.15 -1.92 13.42
CA ALA A 149 3.30 -3.14 14.22
C ALA A 149 2.09 -4.03 14.00
N LEU A 150 2.32 -5.27 13.59
CA LEU A 150 1.27 -6.28 13.41
C LEU A 150 1.57 -7.48 14.31
N ARG A 151 0.65 -7.78 15.21
CA ARG A 151 0.71 -8.94 16.09
C ARG A 151 -0.26 -10.02 15.63
N ASN A 152 0.23 -11.25 15.57
CA ASN A 152 -0.58 -12.43 15.29
C ASN A 152 -1.26 -12.90 16.59
N LEU A 153 -2.59 -12.87 16.64
CA LEU A 153 -3.37 -13.39 17.78
C LEU A 153 -3.94 -14.78 17.54
N GLY A 154 -3.70 -15.37 16.36
CA GLY A 154 -4.10 -16.72 16.02
C GLY A 154 -3.11 -17.79 16.49
N GLU A 155 -3.44 -19.04 16.20
CA GLU A 155 -2.65 -20.22 16.59
C GLU A 155 -1.69 -20.71 15.50
N THR A 156 -1.79 -20.17 14.28
CA THR A 156 -0.93 -20.52 13.15
C THR A 156 -0.10 -19.31 12.70
N THR A 157 1.11 -19.56 12.23
CA THR A 157 1.99 -18.53 11.67
C THR A 157 1.30 -17.75 10.54
N PHE A 158 1.36 -16.42 10.59
CA PHE A 158 0.94 -15.58 9.48
C PHE A 158 2.05 -15.50 8.46
N VAL A 159 1.74 -15.78 7.19
CA VAL A 159 2.58 -15.46 6.04
C VAL A 159 1.78 -14.51 5.17
N THR A 160 2.06 -13.22 5.29
CA THR A 160 1.28 -12.14 4.67
C THR A 160 2.19 -11.14 3.98
N GLU A 161 1.67 -10.40 3.00
CA GLU A 161 2.37 -9.28 2.40
C GLU A 161 1.61 -7.98 2.64
N GLN A 162 2.33 -6.87 2.81
CA GLN A 162 1.75 -5.54 2.97
C GLN A 162 2.35 -4.56 1.97
N TYR A 163 1.51 -3.73 1.37
CA TYR A 163 1.94 -2.62 0.55
C TYR A 163 1.01 -1.40 0.67
N LEU A 164 1.50 -0.26 0.17
CA LEU A 164 0.67 0.92 -0.06
C LEU A 164 0.40 1.04 -1.55
N HIS A 165 -0.86 1.23 -1.90
CA HIS A 165 -1.27 1.47 -3.28
C HIS A 165 -1.25 2.99 -3.53
N ASN A 166 -0.06 3.55 -3.71
CA ASN A 166 0.15 5.00 -3.83
C ASN A 166 -0.46 5.56 -5.13
N PHE A 167 -1.74 5.94 -5.17
CA PHE A 167 -2.37 6.54 -6.36
C PHE A 167 -1.78 7.93 -6.61
N SER A 168 -0.61 8.00 -7.21
CA SER A 168 0.22 9.21 -7.25
C SER A 168 -0.11 10.04 -8.46
N ARG A 169 -0.45 11.31 -8.21
CA ARG A 169 -0.63 12.34 -9.23
C ARG A 169 -0.12 13.64 -8.64
N LEU A 170 1.01 14.09 -9.17
CA LEU A 170 1.70 15.29 -8.72
C LEU A 170 1.01 16.51 -9.36
N ASP A 171 0.59 17.46 -8.52
CA ASP A 171 -0.10 18.70 -8.89
C ASP A 171 -1.36 18.52 -9.75
N ASP A 172 -2.08 17.42 -9.51
CA ASP A 172 -3.22 16.98 -10.32
C ASP A 172 -2.93 16.90 -11.85
N ALA A 173 -1.65 16.83 -12.23
CA ALA A 173 -1.26 16.64 -13.62
C ALA A 173 -1.45 15.17 -13.99
N ALA A 174 -2.29 14.88 -14.99
CA ALA A 174 -2.44 13.54 -15.55
C ALA A 174 -1.08 12.95 -15.99
N LEU A 175 -1.00 11.63 -16.08
CA LEU A 175 0.25 10.95 -16.44
C LEU A 175 0.74 11.45 -17.82
N SER A 176 2.03 11.69 -17.95
CA SER A 176 2.67 12.18 -19.18
C SER A 176 4.12 11.69 -19.26
N ALA A 177 4.81 12.05 -20.34
CA ALA A 177 6.25 11.79 -20.49
C ALA A 177 7.12 12.58 -19.48
N ASP A 178 6.55 13.57 -18.80
CA ASP A 178 7.24 14.33 -17.74
C ASP A 178 7.31 13.57 -16.42
N TYR A 179 6.44 12.57 -16.25
CA TYR A 179 6.51 11.68 -15.11
C TYR A 179 7.68 10.72 -15.22
N ARG A 180 8.39 10.57 -14.11
CA ARG A 180 9.46 9.61 -13.96
C ARG A 180 9.36 8.88 -12.63
N VAL A 181 9.48 7.56 -12.69
CA VAL A 181 9.67 6.73 -11.50
C VAL A 181 11.08 6.18 -11.50
N SER A 182 11.78 6.22 -10.37
CA SER A 182 13.14 5.67 -10.25
C SER A 182 13.36 4.92 -8.95
N LEU A 183 14.28 3.96 -8.97
CA LEU A 183 14.64 3.08 -7.86
C LEU A 183 16.11 3.32 -7.50
N ASP A 184 16.47 3.21 -6.21
CA ASP A 184 17.85 3.36 -5.75
C ASP A 184 18.67 2.06 -5.74
N TYR A 185 18.13 0.96 -6.28
CA TYR A 185 18.76 -0.36 -6.34
C TYR A 185 18.66 -0.99 -7.74
N ASP A 186 19.55 -1.94 -8.02
CA ASP A 186 19.49 -2.75 -9.25
C ASP A 186 18.36 -3.77 -9.18
N CYS A 187 17.58 -3.83 -10.26
CA CYS A 187 16.47 -4.75 -10.41
C CYS A 187 16.35 -5.27 -11.83
N GLU A 188 15.68 -6.40 -11.96
CA GLU A 188 15.24 -6.96 -13.23
C GLU A 188 13.71 -7.02 -13.27
N ILE A 189 13.16 -7.04 -14.49
CA ILE A 189 11.73 -7.23 -14.70
C ILE A 189 11.41 -8.72 -14.56
N CYS A 190 10.34 -8.99 -13.83
CA CYS A 190 9.91 -10.35 -13.53
C CYS A 190 8.38 -10.46 -13.63
N ASP A 191 7.87 -11.68 -13.47
CA ASP A 191 6.46 -11.91 -13.17
C ASP A 191 6.16 -11.63 -11.68
N SER A 192 4.91 -11.80 -11.27
CA SER A 192 4.51 -11.52 -9.89
C SER A 192 5.08 -12.50 -8.86
N LEU A 193 5.59 -13.66 -9.31
CA LEU A 193 6.29 -14.66 -8.48
C LEU A 193 7.81 -14.46 -8.48
N GLY A 194 8.33 -13.54 -9.27
CA GLY A 194 9.75 -13.21 -9.34
C GLY A 194 10.55 -13.98 -10.39
N ALA A 195 9.89 -14.75 -11.26
CA ALA A 195 10.57 -15.36 -12.40
C ALA A 195 10.95 -14.27 -13.41
N GLN A 196 12.21 -14.28 -13.85
CA GLN A 196 12.72 -13.29 -14.79
C GLN A 196 11.90 -13.31 -16.09
N LEU A 197 11.54 -12.13 -16.57
CA LEU A 197 10.93 -11.94 -17.89
C LEU A 197 11.92 -11.22 -18.81
N ASP A 198 11.84 -11.52 -20.10
CA ASP A 198 12.44 -10.66 -21.12
C ASP A 198 11.80 -9.26 -21.07
N PRO A 199 12.55 -8.18 -21.40
CA PRO A 199 12.16 -6.79 -21.15
C PRO A 199 10.78 -6.42 -21.72
N PRO A 200 10.11 -5.43 -21.11
CA PRO A 200 8.69 -5.49 -20.82
C PRO A 200 7.78 -5.38 -22.05
N GLN A 201 6.69 -6.15 -22.02
CA GLN A 201 5.62 -6.20 -23.04
C GLN A 201 4.61 -5.03 -22.97
N THR A 202 4.84 -3.99 -22.16
CA THR A 202 3.90 -2.86 -22.07
C THR A 202 4.37 -1.67 -22.91
N ALA A 203 3.42 -1.06 -23.60
CA ALA A 203 3.66 0.15 -24.37
C ALA A 203 3.51 1.43 -23.52
N LEU A 204 2.80 1.37 -22.39
CA LEU A 204 2.58 2.52 -21.51
C LEU A 204 3.78 2.83 -20.62
N ILE A 205 4.42 1.82 -20.00
CA ILE A 205 5.58 2.02 -19.12
C ILE A 205 6.86 1.74 -19.90
N ARG A 206 7.73 2.74 -20.03
CA ARG A 206 8.96 2.67 -20.83
C ARG A 206 10.19 2.77 -19.93
N PRO A 207 11.22 1.91 -20.11
CA PRO A 207 12.47 2.06 -19.38
C PRO A 207 13.18 3.37 -19.77
N ASP A 208 13.75 4.04 -18.77
CA ASP A 208 14.62 5.22 -18.86
C ASP A 208 15.95 4.89 -18.17
N GLY A 209 16.76 4.06 -18.83
CA GLY A 209 17.93 3.41 -18.22
C GLY A 209 17.54 2.15 -17.42
N SER A 210 18.43 1.72 -16.51
CA SER A 210 18.27 0.45 -15.78
C SER A 210 17.40 0.53 -14.51
N ARG A 211 17.23 1.73 -13.94
CA ARG A 211 16.56 1.94 -12.65
C ARG A 211 15.49 3.03 -12.69
N ALA A 212 15.03 3.41 -13.89
CA ALA A 212 13.98 4.39 -14.03
C ALA A 212 13.04 4.11 -15.19
N PHE A 213 11.86 4.70 -15.11
CA PHE A 213 10.74 4.46 -16.01
C PHE A 213 10.01 5.76 -16.29
N THR A 214 9.59 5.92 -17.53
CA THR A 214 8.75 7.02 -18.04
C THR A 214 7.47 6.45 -18.66
N PHE A 215 6.56 7.31 -19.09
CA PHE A 215 5.22 6.90 -19.50
C PHE A 215 4.85 7.46 -20.87
N ASP A 216 4.36 6.58 -21.75
CA ASP A 216 3.89 6.93 -23.09
C ASP A 216 2.36 6.85 -23.13
N VAL A 217 1.69 7.97 -22.88
CA VAL A 217 0.22 8.03 -22.88
C VAL A 217 -0.40 8.12 -24.28
N SER A 218 0.42 8.18 -25.34
CA SER A 218 -0.06 8.15 -26.72
C SER A 218 -0.55 6.77 -27.15
N VAL A 219 -0.10 5.71 -26.47
CA VAL A 219 -0.53 4.35 -26.78
C VAL A 219 -1.97 4.10 -26.32
N ALA A 220 -2.65 3.16 -26.98
CA ALA A 220 -4.04 2.78 -26.65
C ALA A 220 -4.17 2.00 -25.33
N GLN A 221 -3.07 1.67 -24.66
CA GLN A 221 -3.09 0.90 -23.43
C GLN A 221 -3.56 1.78 -22.25
N GLU A 222 -4.73 1.47 -21.68
CA GLU A 222 -5.33 2.25 -20.59
C GLU A 222 -4.66 2.04 -19.22
N ARG A 223 -4.07 0.85 -19.01
CA ARG A 223 -3.36 0.49 -17.78
C ARG A 223 -2.23 -0.49 -18.05
N ALA A 224 -1.21 -0.43 -17.21
CA ALA A 224 -0.06 -1.33 -17.25
C ALA A 224 0.42 -1.65 -15.82
N LYS A 225 1.04 -2.82 -15.67
CA LYS A 225 1.72 -3.23 -14.46
C LYS A 225 3.04 -3.89 -14.82
N LEU A 226 4.11 -3.51 -14.14
CA LEU A 226 5.41 -4.19 -14.20
C LEU A 226 5.80 -4.64 -12.80
N PHE A 227 6.40 -5.83 -12.70
CA PHE A 227 6.99 -6.33 -11.48
C PHE A 227 8.51 -6.29 -11.59
N PHE A 228 9.16 -6.08 -10.44
CA PHE A 228 10.60 -5.96 -10.34
C PHE A 228 11.11 -6.83 -9.20
N ARG A 229 12.19 -7.56 -9.45
CA ARG A 229 12.95 -8.30 -8.44
C ARG A 229 14.33 -7.67 -8.29
N PRO A 230 14.86 -7.46 -7.07
CA PRO A 230 16.22 -6.99 -6.90
C PRO A 230 17.22 -8.06 -7.39
N THR A 231 18.30 -7.62 -8.04
CA THR A 231 19.41 -8.50 -8.48
C THR A 231 20.58 -8.54 -7.49
N GLY A 232 20.49 -7.77 -6.40
CA GLY A 232 21.41 -7.80 -5.26
C GLY A 232 20.68 -7.88 -3.91
N THR A 233 21.35 -7.50 -2.83
CA THR A 233 20.82 -7.52 -1.45
C THR A 233 20.73 -6.11 -0.83
N PRO A 234 20.01 -5.16 -1.45
CA PRO A 234 19.85 -3.83 -0.89
C PRO A 234 19.17 -3.90 0.49
N ALA A 235 19.70 -3.15 1.46
CA ALA A 235 19.20 -3.17 2.83
C ALA A 235 17.80 -2.53 2.98
N ARG A 236 17.44 -1.64 2.04
CA ARG A 236 16.18 -0.89 2.01
C ARG A 236 15.70 -0.75 0.58
N GLN A 237 14.42 -0.47 0.41
CA GLN A 237 13.85 -0.08 -0.88
C GLN A 237 13.54 1.41 -0.88
N ARG A 238 13.99 2.15 -1.90
CA ARG A 238 13.63 3.55 -2.07
C ARG A 238 13.26 3.85 -3.52
N TRP A 239 12.08 4.44 -3.67
CA TRP A 239 11.48 4.78 -4.95
C TRP A 239 11.19 6.28 -4.98
N SER A 240 11.37 6.92 -6.13
CA SER A 240 11.00 8.32 -6.33
C SER A 240 10.01 8.44 -7.47
N VAL A 241 8.96 9.23 -7.28
CA VAL A 241 8.01 9.66 -8.32
C VAL A 241 8.20 11.16 -8.52
N GLU A 242 8.40 11.58 -9.76
CA GLU A 242 8.78 12.96 -10.09
C GLU A 242 7.99 13.42 -11.31
N ASN A 243 7.60 14.70 -11.33
CA ASN A 243 7.10 15.37 -12.52
C ASN A 243 8.10 16.46 -12.92
N ARG A 244 8.76 16.27 -14.06
CA ARG A 244 9.81 17.17 -14.54
C ARG A 244 9.29 18.54 -14.96
N ALA A 245 8.03 18.65 -15.37
CA ALA A 245 7.44 19.90 -15.81
C ALA A 245 7.14 20.84 -14.62
N THR A 246 6.64 20.29 -13.51
CA THR A 246 6.33 21.07 -12.31
C THR A 246 7.50 21.14 -11.31
N GLY A 247 8.46 20.21 -11.42
CA GLY A 247 9.56 20.08 -10.48
C GLY A 247 9.18 19.32 -9.20
N THR A 248 7.91 18.93 -9.05
CA THR A 248 7.37 18.22 -7.88
C THR A 248 7.87 16.79 -7.82
N GLY A 249 8.06 16.27 -6.63
CA GLY A 249 8.36 14.86 -6.46
C GLY A 249 8.17 14.34 -5.05
N MET A 250 8.02 13.03 -4.91
CA MET A 250 8.10 12.36 -3.63
C MET A 250 9.05 11.18 -3.70
N THR A 251 9.79 10.99 -2.62
CA THR A 251 10.59 9.79 -2.38
C THR A 251 9.90 8.95 -1.31
N ILE A 252 9.80 7.65 -1.52
CA ILE A 252 9.26 6.67 -0.59
C ILE A 252 10.37 5.70 -0.25
N GLU A 253 10.68 5.54 1.03
CA GLU A 253 11.63 4.56 1.54
C GLU A 253 10.91 3.58 2.47
N ALA A 254 11.30 2.30 2.46
CA ALA A 254 10.88 1.34 3.47
C ALA A 254 12.11 0.66 4.10
N ASP A 255 12.05 0.41 5.41
CA ASP A 255 13.15 -0.15 6.22
C ASP A 255 13.37 -1.67 6.04
N ARG A 256 12.80 -2.23 4.96
CA ARG A 256 12.91 -3.63 4.61
C ARG A 256 13.56 -3.77 3.24
N PRO A 257 14.34 -4.85 3.02
CA PRO A 257 14.85 -5.17 1.69
C PRO A 257 13.70 -5.28 0.68
N PRO A 258 13.84 -4.76 -0.55
CA PRO A 258 12.87 -4.99 -1.60
C PRO A 258 12.67 -6.48 -1.80
N GLN A 259 11.41 -6.86 -1.98
CA GLN A 259 11.02 -8.13 -2.58
C GLN A 259 10.52 -7.86 -3.99
N VAL A 260 9.74 -8.78 -4.55
CA VAL A 260 9.01 -8.50 -5.80
C VAL A 260 8.07 -7.31 -5.58
N SER A 261 8.42 -6.17 -6.16
CA SER A 261 7.66 -4.91 -6.08
C SER A 261 6.98 -4.65 -7.40
N ALA A 262 6.01 -3.72 -7.45
CA ALA A 262 5.34 -3.42 -8.70
C ALA A 262 5.27 -1.92 -8.99
N LEU A 263 5.19 -1.60 -10.27
CA LEU A 263 4.82 -0.29 -10.78
C LEU A 263 3.51 -0.46 -11.55
N TRP A 264 2.42 0.05 -10.99
CA TRP A 264 1.14 0.09 -11.67
C TRP A 264 0.90 1.50 -12.22
N ALA A 265 0.39 1.59 -13.45
CA ALA A 265 0.09 2.85 -14.09
C ALA A 265 -1.25 2.78 -14.83
N THR A 266 -1.90 3.93 -14.88
CA THR A 266 -3.08 4.22 -15.71
C THR A 266 -2.81 5.50 -16.47
N ARG A 267 -3.71 5.96 -17.32
CA ARG A 267 -3.60 7.31 -17.90
C ARG A 267 -3.64 8.43 -16.86
N ASP A 268 -4.20 8.16 -15.69
CA ASP A 268 -4.44 9.19 -14.69
C ASP A 268 -3.35 9.30 -13.63
N GLN A 269 -2.74 8.19 -13.23
CA GLN A 269 -1.82 8.14 -12.10
C GLN A 269 -0.77 7.04 -12.26
N VAL A 270 0.22 7.07 -11.34
CA VAL A 270 1.23 6.03 -11.18
C VAL A 270 1.31 5.57 -9.71
N SER A 271 1.46 4.27 -9.49
CA SER A 271 1.54 3.63 -8.18
C SER A 271 2.82 2.79 -8.03
N PRO A 272 3.84 3.31 -7.32
CA PRO A 272 4.90 2.47 -6.77
C PRO A 272 4.34 1.61 -5.64
N GLU A 273 4.34 0.29 -5.84
CA GLU A 273 3.82 -0.73 -4.91
C GLU A 273 5.00 -1.48 -4.26
N MET A 274 5.47 -0.90 -3.15
CA MET A 274 6.59 -1.37 -2.34
C MET A 274 6.12 -2.44 -1.33
N ASN A 275 6.27 -3.71 -1.70
CA ASN A 275 5.81 -4.85 -0.90
C ASN A 275 6.76 -5.16 0.26
N VAL A 276 6.20 -5.58 1.39
CA VAL A 276 6.90 -6.16 2.53
C VAL A 276 6.25 -7.49 2.88
N THR A 277 7.01 -8.58 2.83
CA THR A 277 6.53 -9.90 3.28
C THR A 277 6.84 -10.07 4.76
N LEU A 278 5.86 -10.59 5.51
CA LEU A 278 5.92 -10.78 6.95
C LEU A 278 5.62 -12.25 7.28
N THR A 279 6.50 -12.87 8.06
CA THR A 279 6.26 -14.17 8.70
C THR A 279 6.15 -13.93 10.20
N ILE A 280 4.98 -14.19 10.80
CA ILE A 280 4.66 -13.81 12.18
C ILE A 280 4.15 -15.03 12.94
N GLU A 281 4.96 -15.55 13.84
CA GLU A 281 4.57 -16.67 14.71
C GLU A 281 3.39 -16.31 15.64
N PRO A 282 2.61 -17.30 16.11
CA PRO A 282 1.57 -17.09 17.12
C PRO A 282 2.06 -16.25 18.31
N GLY A 283 1.33 -15.18 18.62
CA GLY A 283 1.67 -14.24 19.70
C GLY A 283 2.79 -13.25 19.39
N ALA A 284 3.57 -13.44 18.32
CA ALA A 284 4.67 -12.56 17.93
C ALA A 284 4.19 -11.30 17.22
N THR A 285 5.07 -10.30 17.14
CA THR A 285 4.82 -9.01 16.47
C THR A 285 5.90 -8.73 15.43
N ALA A 286 5.48 -8.43 14.21
CA ALA A 286 6.36 -7.85 13.19
C ALA A 286 6.25 -6.32 13.17
N ARG A 287 7.38 -5.65 12.91
CA ARG A 287 7.48 -4.18 12.82
C ARG A 287 8.18 -3.77 11.55
N TRP A 288 7.71 -2.72 10.90
CA TRP A 288 8.35 -2.13 9.72
C TRP A 288 7.94 -0.68 9.61
N SER A 289 8.58 0.08 8.73
CA SER A 289 8.30 1.49 8.55
C SER A 289 8.36 1.92 7.09
N ARG A 290 7.74 3.06 6.81
CA ARG A 290 7.89 3.81 5.57
C ARG A 290 8.17 5.28 5.86
N ARG A 291 9.00 5.89 5.03
CA ARG A 291 9.29 7.32 5.07
C ARG A 291 9.01 7.94 3.70
N TYR A 292 8.18 8.96 3.69
CA TYR A 292 7.92 9.82 2.54
C TYR A 292 8.68 11.12 2.72
N GLU A 293 9.32 11.58 1.65
CA GLU A 293 9.93 12.91 1.57
C GLU A 293 9.36 13.64 0.37
N PHE A 294 8.75 14.80 0.62
CA PHE A 294 8.06 15.62 -0.37
C PHE A 294 8.96 16.76 -0.83
N ARG A 295 9.00 17.02 -2.14
CA ARG A 295 9.76 18.10 -2.75
C ARG A 295 8.94 18.84 -3.81
#